data_AF-A0A9X2U4Q4-F1
#
_entry.id   AF-A0A9X2U4Q4-F1
#
_cell.length_a   1.000
_cell.length_b   1.000
_cell.length_c   1.000
_cell.angle_alpha   90.00
_cell.angle_beta   90.00
_cell.angle_gamma   90.00
#
_symmetry.space_group_name_H-M   'P 1'
#
loop_
_entity.id
_entity.type
_entity.pdbx_description
1 polymer ?
#
loop_
_entity_poly.entity_id
_entity_poly.type
_entity_poly.pdbx_seq_one_letter_code
_entity_poly.pdbx_strand_id
1 'polypeptide(L)'
;MPRTRPPYPQKFRDQIIELARNGRSPSDLADEFEPTETTIRNWLKQADRDEGKSADGLSTDRREELRELRKKLRQLKQERDILAKATA
;
A
#
# COMPACT_ATOMS: atom_id res chain seq x y z
N MET A 1 -0.90 -8.60 -16.68
CA MET A 1 0.41 -9.30 -16.62
C MET A 1 0.75 -9.54 -15.16
N PRO A 2 1.08 -10.77 -14.74
CA PRO A 2 1.53 -11.03 -13.38
C PRO A 2 2.84 -10.26 -13.14
N ARG A 3 2.96 -9.63 -11.97
CA ARG A 3 4.20 -8.94 -11.59
C ARG A 3 5.30 -10.00 -11.52
N THR A 4 6.28 -9.89 -12.41
CA THR A 4 7.36 -10.88 -12.61
C THR A 4 8.36 -10.95 -11.46
N ARG A 5 8.26 -10.05 -10.48
CA ARG A 5 9.09 -10.08 -9.26
C ARG A 5 8.22 -10.18 -8.01
N PRO A 6 8.55 -11.09 -7.07
CA PRO A 6 7.89 -11.15 -5.79
C PRO A 6 8.07 -9.81 -5.06
N PRO A 7 7.07 -9.36 -4.30
CA PRO A 7 7.20 -8.13 -3.51
C PRO A 7 8.31 -8.31 -2.46
N TYR A 8 9.11 -7.26 -2.25
CA TYR A 8 10.09 -7.26 -1.17
C TYR A 8 9.43 -7.55 0.18
N PRO A 9 10.05 -8.41 1.04
CA PRO A 9 9.56 -8.68 2.38
C PRO A 9 9.35 -7.40 3.19
N GLN A 10 8.30 -7.36 4.01
CA GLN A 10 7.97 -6.17 4.79
C GLN A 10 9.11 -5.76 5.72
N LYS A 11 9.67 -6.72 6.49
CA LYS A 11 10.82 -6.47 7.38
C LYS A 11 12.00 -5.82 6.66
N PHE A 12 12.28 -6.21 5.42
CA PHE A 12 13.38 -5.63 4.64
C PHE A 12 13.06 -4.18 4.25
N ARG A 13 11.82 -3.89 3.84
CA ARG A 13 11.41 -2.51 3.55
C ARG A 13 11.52 -1.61 4.78
N ASP A 14 11.08 -2.11 5.93
CA ASP A 14 11.08 -1.36 7.19
C ASP A 14 12.53 -1.02 7.60
N GLN A 15 13.46 -1.96 7.49
CA GLN A 15 14.88 -1.73 7.74
C GLN A 15 15.48 -0.67 6.82
N ILE A 16 15.17 -0.71 5.52
CA ILE A 16 15.65 0.28 4.55
C ILE A 16 15.07 1.68 4.85
N ILE A 17 13.78 1.76 5.21
CA ILE A 17 13.14 3.01 5.63
C ILE A 17 13.83 3.56 6.89
N GLU A 18 14.12 2.72 7.88
CA GLU A 18 14.79 3.10 9.12
C GLU A 18 16.20 3.66 8.84
N LEU A 19 16.99 2.96 8.02
CA LEU A 19 18.33 3.42 7.62
C LEU A 19 18.29 4.78 6.90
N ALA A 20 17.33 4.95 5.98
CA ALA A 20 17.16 6.21 5.27
C ALA A 20 16.75 7.36 6.21
N ARG A 21 15.92 7.09 7.21
CA ARG A 21 15.54 8.09 8.24
C ARG A 21 16.67 8.45 9.18
N ASN A 22 17.60 7.52 9.42
CA ASN A 22 18.81 7.76 10.19
C ASN A 22 19.89 8.55 9.42
N GLY A 23 19.56 9.09 8.24
CA GLY A 23 20.42 10.02 7.49
C GLY A 23 21.20 9.39 6.33
N ARG A 24 21.00 8.10 6.03
CA ARG A 24 21.54 7.50 4.80
C ARG A 24 20.78 8.03 3.58
N SER A 25 21.49 8.33 2.50
CA SER A 25 20.82 8.77 1.28
C SER A 25 20.15 7.57 0.57
N PRO A 26 18.98 7.77 -0.08
CA PRO A 26 18.36 6.73 -0.90
C PRO A 26 19.24 6.23 -2.05
N SER A 27 20.20 7.04 -2.51
CA SER A 27 21.17 6.66 -3.55
C SER A 27 22.19 5.66 -2.99
N ASP A 28 22.78 5.94 -1.82
CA ASP A 28 23.74 5.03 -1.17
C ASP A 28 23.09 3.67 -0.85
N LEU A 29 21.83 3.70 -0.40
CA LEU A 29 21.08 2.48 -0.12
C LEU A 29 20.72 1.71 -1.39
N ALA A 30 20.59 2.37 -2.54
CA ALA A 30 20.35 1.70 -3.81
C ALA A 30 21.63 1.10 -4.42
N ASP A 31 22.80 1.62 -4.03
CA ASP A 31 24.10 1.06 -4.41
C ASP A 31 24.48 -0.13 -3.51
N GLU A 32 24.13 -0.08 -2.22
CA GLU A 32 24.43 -1.14 -1.24
C GLU A 32 23.39 -2.28 -1.25
N PHE A 33 22.13 -1.98 -1.60
CA PHE A 33 21.03 -2.94 -1.61
C PHE A 33 20.38 -3.07 -2.99
N GLU A 34 19.69 -4.18 -3.22
CA GLU A 34 19.02 -4.46 -4.52
C GLU A 34 17.95 -3.43 -4.96
N PRO A 35 17.17 -2.77 -4.08
CA PRO A 35 16.12 -1.85 -4.51
C PRO A 35 16.69 -0.60 -5.17
N THR A 36 16.06 -0.18 -6.27
CA THR A 36 16.40 1.09 -6.91
C THR A 36 16.06 2.29 -6.01
N GLU A 37 16.78 3.39 -6.18
CA GLU A 37 16.56 4.63 -5.42
C GLU A 37 15.09 5.08 -5.48
N THR A 38 14.47 5.02 -6.66
CA THR A 38 13.05 5.36 -6.84
C THR A 38 12.13 4.51 -5.98
N THR A 39 12.46 3.23 -5.81
CA THR A 39 11.70 2.29 -4.95
C THR A 39 11.80 2.71 -3.48
N ILE A 40 13.00 3.05 -3.03
CA ILE A 40 13.27 3.49 -1.65
C ILE A 40 12.55 4.81 -1.36
N ARG A 41 12.63 5.79 -2.28
CA ARG A 41 11.88 7.06 -2.17
C ARG A 41 10.36 6.84 -2.09
N ASN A 42 9.83 5.87 -2.84
CA ASN A 42 8.41 5.54 -2.79
C ASN A 42 8.01 4.92 -1.44
N TRP A 43 8.86 4.10 -0.84
CA TRP A 43 8.64 3.54 0.50
C TRP A 43 8.64 4.62 1.56
N LEU A 44 9.59 5.55 1.53
CA LEU A 44 9.62 6.70 2.45
C LEU A 44 8.35 7.54 2.34
N LYS A 45 7.95 7.90 1.11
CA LYS A 45 6.70 8.64 0.88
C LYS A 45 5.45 7.88 1.34
N GLN A 46 5.46 6.56 1.32
CA GLN A 46 4.34 5.77 1.83
C GLN A 46 4.36 5.72 3.36
N ALA A 47 5.53 5.51 3.97
CA ALA A 47 5.72 5.53 5.42
C ALA A 47 5.34 6.89 6.02
N ASP A 48 5.69 8.00 5.36
CA ASP A 48 5.33 9.35 5.83
C ASP A 48 3.82 9.64 5.73
N ARG A 49 3.13 9.02 4.77
CA ARG A 49 1.66 9.08 4.68
C ARG A 49 1.01 8.24 5.77
N ASP A 50 1.55 7.06 6.03
CA ASP A 50 1.03 6.14 7.03
C ASP A 50 1.24 6.69 8.45
N GLU A 51 2.31 7.46 8.69
CA GLU A 51 2.55 8.20 9.94
C GLU A 51 1.82 9.55 10.02
N GLY A 52 1.06 9.95 9.00
CA GLY A 52 0.31 11.21 8.99
C GLY A 52 1.17 12.46 8.85
N LYS A 53 2.46 12.33 8.49
CA LYS A 53 3.39 13.46 8.25
C LYS A 53 3.17 14.15 6.89
N SER A 54 2.40 13.54 5.99
CA SER A 54 1.96 14.13 4.73
C SER A 54 0.44 14.14 4.62
N ALA A 55 -0.15 15.31 4.41
CA ALA A 55 -1.59 15.51 4.21
C ALA A 55 -2.11 15.01 2.84
N ASP A 56 -1.22 14.56 1.95
CA ASP A 56 -1.53 14.31 0.55
C ASP A 56 -1.49 12.80 0.20
N GLY A 57 -2.68 12.20 0.06
CA GLY A 57 -2.89 10.80 -0.32
C GLY A 57 -3.58 9.92 0.75
N LEU A 58 -4.18 8.81 0.31
CA LEU A 58 -4.78 7.81 1.21
C LEU A 58 -3.70 6.92 1.83
N SER A 59 -3.68 6.84 3.17
CA SER A 59 -2.91 5.85 3.94
C SER A 59 -3.28 4.42 3.52
N THR A 60 -2.34 3.48 3.71
CA THR A 60 -2.54 2.03 3.47
C THR A 60 -3.81 1.50 4.14
N ASP A 61 -4.05 1.87 5.40
CA ASP A 61 -5.25 1.44 6.15
C ASP A 61 -6.53 1.94 5.49
N ARG A 62 -6.57 3.22 5.10
CA ARG A 62 -7.73 3.81 4.40
C ARG A 62 -8.00 3.14 3.05
N ARG A 63 -6.95 2.67 2.36
CA ARG A 63 -7.11 1.91 1.10
C ARG A 63 -7.68 0.52 1.36
N GLU A 64 -7.27 -0.13 2.45
CA GLU A 64 -7.79 -1.43 2.84
C GLU A 64 -9.25 -1.36 3.26
N GLU A 65 -9.62 -0.37 4.08
CA GLU A 65 -11.01 -0.09 4.45
C GLU A 65 -11.89 0.17 3.23
N LEU A 66 -11.42 0.98 2.27
CA LEU A 66 -12.15 1.22 1.01
C LEU A 66 -12.36 -0.07 0.22
N ARG A 67 -11.39 -0.97 0.21
CA ARG A 67 -11.50 -2.26 -0.49
C ARG A 67 -12.55 -3.15 0.16
N GLU A 68 -12.54 -3.24 1.49
CA GLU A 68 -13.52 -4.03 2.24
C GLU A 68 -14.94 -3.46 2.11
N LEU A 69 -15.10 -2.14 2.21
CA LEU A 69 -16.40 -1.48 2.00
C LEU A 69 -16.94 -1.71 0.58
N ARG A 70 -16.08 -1.66 -0.45
CA ARG A 70 -16.49 -1.96 -1.83
C ARG A 70 -16.93 -3.42 -2.00
N LYS A 71 -16.28 -4.38 -1.34
CA LYS A 71 -16.72 -5.78 -1.34
C LYS A 71 -18.09 -5.93 -0.69
N LYS A 72 -18.27 -5.36 0.51
CA LYS A 72 -19.54 -5.39 1.25
C LYS A 72 -20.69 -4.78 0.45
N LEU A 73 -20.47 -3.61 -0.17
CA LEU A 73 -21.48 -2.98 -1.02
C LEU A 73 -21.86 -3.85 -2.22
N ARG A 74 -20.89 -4.55 -2.83
CA ARG A 74 -21.19 -5.46 -3.95
C ARG A 74 -22.05 -6.63 -3.49
N GLN A 75 -21.73 -7.22 -2.35
CA GLN A 75 -22.50 -8.32 -1.77
C GLN A 75 -23.92 -7.88 -1.41
N LEU A 76 -24.06 -6.75 -0.71
CA LEU A 76 -25.38 -6.20 -0.34
C LEU A 76 -26.24 -5.88 -1.56
N LYS A 77 -25.65 -5.34 -2.64
CA LYS A 77 -26.36 -5.13 -3.90
C LYS A 77 -26.87 -6.44 -4.51
N GLN A 78 -26.05 -7.49 -4.51
CA GLN A 78 -26.44 -8.80 -5.00
C GLN A 78 -27.58 -9.40 -4.17
N GLU A 79 -27.47 -9.35 -2.84
CA GLU A 79 -28.51 -9.83 -1.93
C GLU A 79 -29.83 -9.08 -2.16
N ARG A 80 -29.78 -7.75 -2.27
CA ARG A 80 -30.96 -6.93 -2.56
C ARG A 80 -31.58 -7.25 -3.91
N ASP A 81 -30.77 -7.50 -4.93
CA ASP A 81 -31.27 -7.81 -6.29
C ASP A 81 -31.89 -9.22 -6.35
N ILE A 82 -31.37 -10.19 -5.58
CA ILE A 82 -31.98 -11.52 -5.43
C ILE A 82 -33.34 -11.40 -4.74
N LEU A 83 -33.40 -10.68 -3.61
CA LEU A 83 -34.64 -10.46 -2.89
C LEU A 83 -35.68 -9.75 -3.76
N ALA A 84 -35.28 -8.69 -4.47
CA ALA A 84 -36.17 -7.96 -5.37
C ALA A 84 -36.74 -8.83 -6.49
N LYS A 85 -35.94 -9.76 -7.04
CA LYS A 85 -36.41 -10.74 -8.03
C LYS A 85 -37.32 -11.81 -7.45
N ALA A 86 -37.15 -12.17 -6.18
CA ALA A 86 -37.98 -13.17 -5.51
C ALA A 86 -39.35 -12.62 -5.09
N THR A 87 -39.45 -11.29 -4.90
CA THR A 87 -40.70 -10.60 -4.53
C THR A 87 -41.46 -10.01 -5.72
N ALA A 88 -40.93 -10.13 -6.94
CA ALA A 88 -41.57 -9.69 -8.19
C ALA A 88 -42.26 -10.87 -8.89
#